data_AF-A0A7J3JBL9-F1
#
_entry.id   AF-A0A7J3JBL9-F1
#
_cell.length_a   1.000
_cell.length_b   1.000
_cell.length_c   1.000
_cell.angle_alpha   90.00
_cell.angle_beta   90.00
_cell.angle_gamma   90.00
#
_symmetry.space_group_name_H-M   'P 1'
#
loop_
_entity.id
_entity.type
_entity.pdbx_description
1 polymer ?
#
loop_
_entity_poly.entity_id
_entity_poly.type
_entity_poly.pdbx_seq_one_letter_code
_entity_poly.pdbx_strand_id
1 'polypeptide(L)'
;MGMEPTGERDSDAYTKKMLEAKDELSQLQEELNNVIVKFVLRALRVYQSTRPEPLRPGEIALLVNNELKNVLYDLNAQPNIDALAKLSKEAWAKETAKQ
;
A
#
# COMPACT_ATOMS: atom_id res chain seq x y z
N MET A 1 49.19 -16.68 -9.56
CA MET A 1 48.06 -17.64 -9.70
C MET A 1 47.24 -17.48 -8.44
N GLY A 2 46.11 -16.76 -8.38
CA GLY A 2 45.08 -16.56 -9.39
C GLY A 2 43.84 -17.30 -8.90
N MET A 3 43.04 -16.65 -8.06
CA MET A 3 41.63 -16.98 -7.82
C MET A 3 40.95 -15.68 -7.34
N GLU A 4 40.46 -14.90 -8.30
CA GLU A 4 39.36 -13.99 -8.01
C GLU A 4 38.11 -14.84 -7.71
N PRO A 5 37.26 -14.45 -6.75
CA PRO A 5 35.97 -15.08 -6.57
C PRO A 5 35.11 -14.72 -7.79
N THR A 6 35.07 -15.61 -8.78
CA THR A 6 34.20 -15.47 -9.94
C THR A 6 32.75 -15.48 -9.45
N GLY A 7 32.13 -14.30 -9.53
CA GLY A 7 30.77 -14.06 -9.11
C GLY A 7 29.74 -14.73 -10.02
N GLU A 8 29.50 -16.01 -9.81
CA GLU A 8 28.15 -16.54 -9.99
C GLU A 8 27.33 -16.07 -8.78
N ARG A 9 26.84 -14.83 -8.86
CA ARG A 9 25.73 -14.38 -8.02
C ARG A 9 24.58 -15.32 -8.31
N ASP A 10 24.41 -16.31 -7.44
CA ASP A 10 23.30 -17.24 -7.25
C ASP A 10 22.01 -16.79 -7.99
N SER A 11 22.01 -16.93 -9.33
CA SER A 11 21.11 -16.16 -10.20
C SER A 11 19.69 -16.65 -10.07
N ASP A 12 19.56 -17.94 -9.74
CA ASP A 12 18.30 -18.62 -9.54
C ASP A 12 17.71 -18.25 -8.18
N ALA A 13 18.54 -18.13 -7.13
CA ALA A 13 18.11 -17.63 -5.82
C ALA A 13 17.71 -16.16 -5.88
N TYR A 14 18.43 -15.33 -6.64
CA TYR A 14 18.07 -13.93 -6.88
C TYR A 14 16.77 -13.82 -7.70
N THR A 15 16.64 -14.58 -8.79
CA THR A 15 15.44 -14.58 -9.64
C THR A 15 14.22 -15.06 -8.88
N LYS A 16 14.37 -16.11 -8.05
CA LYS A 16 13.29 -16.59 -7.18
C LYS A 16 12.87 -15.54 -6.15
N LYS A 17 13.82 -14.90 -5.46
CA LYS A 17 13.53 -13.79 -4.53
C LYS A 17 12.85 -12.61 -5.22
N MET A 18 13.21 -12.32 -6.47
CA MET A 18 12.57 -11.26 -7.27
C MET A 18 11.14 -11.62 -7.68
N LEU A 19 10.87 -12.88 -8.03
CA LEU A 19 9.52 -13.36 -8.34
C LEU A 19 8.64 -13.37 -7.08
N GLU A 20 9.15 -13.88 -5.96
CA GLU A 20 8.45 -13.88 -4.67
C GLU A 20 8.15 -12.44 -4.20
N ALA A 21 9.10 -11.50 -4.36
CA ALA A 21 8.89 -10.08 -4.06
C ALA A 21 7.85 -9.41 -4.97
N LYS A 22 7.71 -9.87 -6.22
CA LYS A 22 6.68 -9.37 -7.15
C LYS A 22 5.28 -9.81 -6.73
N ASP A 23 5.16 -11.06 -6.27
CA ASP A 23 3.88 -11.59 -5.78
C ASP A 23 3.47 -10.90 -4.48
N GLU A 24 4.42 -10.70 -3.56
CA GLU A 24 4.21 -9.93 -2.32
C GLU A 24 3.76 -8.49 -2.62
N LEU A 25 4.44 -7.79 -3.53
CA LEU A 25 4.05 -6.43 -3.91
C LEU A 25 2.63 -6.38 -4.47
N SER A 26 2.26 -7.38 -5.29
CA SER A 26 0.92 -7.46 -5.87
C SER A 26 -0.15 -7.69 -4.80
N GLN A 27 0.13 -8.55 -3.82
CA GLN A 27 -0.75 -8.77 -2.67
C GLN A 27 -0.92 -7.49 -1.84
N LEU A 28 0.17 -6.80 -1.53
CA LEU A 28 0.13 -5.53 -0.79
C LEU A 28 -0.66 -4.44 -1.53
N GLN A 29 -0.56 -4.40 -2.87
CA GLN A 29 -1.37 -3.50 -3.69
C GLN A 29 -2.86 -3.84 -3.62
N GLU A 30 -3.22 -5.12 -3.64
CA GLU A 30 -4.61 -5.56 -3.49
C GLU A 30 -5.16 -5.22 -2.09
N GLU A 31 -4.38 -5.44 -1.05
CA GLU A 31 -4.74 -5.07 0.33
C GLU A 31 -4.98 -3.56 0.45
N LEU A 32 -4.08 -2.74 -0.12
CA LEU A 32 -4.24 -1.29 -0.14
C LEU A 32 -5.51 -0.87 -0.90
N ASN A 33 -5.78 -1.47 -2.06
CA ASN A 33 -7.00 -1.20 -2.84
C ASN A 33 -8.26 -1.52 -2.03
N ASN A 34 -8.27 -2.65 -1.33
CA ASN A 34 -9.39 -3.04 -0.46
C ASN A 34 -9.60 -2.05 0.69
N VAL A 35 -8.52 -1.51 1.26
CA VAL A 35 -8.60 -0.46 2.30
C VAL A 35 -9.16 0.84 1.71
N ILE A 36 -8.68 1.28 0.54
CA ILE A 36 -9.17 2.47 -0.15
C ILE A 36 -10.68 2.34 -0.44
N VAL A 37 -11.14 1.18 -0.92
CA VAL A 37 -12.56 0.92 -1.17
C VAL A 37 -13.38 1.09 0.11
N LYS A 38 -12.87 0.68 1.27
CA LYS A 38 -13.56 0.88 2.57
C LYS A 38 -13.71 2.37 2.92
N PHE A 39 -12.68 3.19 2.69
CA PHE A 39 -12.78 4.66 2.87
C PHE A 39 -13.86 5.26 1.98
N VAL A 40 -13.84 4.90 0.69
CA VAL A 40 -14.82 5.36 -0.30
C VAL A 40 -16.24 4.92 0.08
N LEU A 41 -16.44 3.66 0.48
CA LEU A 41 -17.75 3.16 0.91
C LEU A 41 -18.25 3.90 2.16
N ARG A 42 -17.36 4.23 3.10
CA ARG A 42 -17.70 5.06 4.27
C ARG A 42 -18.20 6.43 3.82
N ALA A 43 -17.51 7.09 2.89
CA ALA A 43 -17.94 8.37 2.35
C ALA A 43 -19.31 8.25 1.65
N LEU A 44 -19.46 7.29 0.73
CA LEU A 44 -20.71 7.07 -0.01
C LEU A 44 -21.91 6.85 0.91
N ARG A 45 -21.74 6.08 2.00
CA ARG A 45 -22.80 5.87 3.01
C ARG A 45 -23.23 7.18 3.67
N VAL A 46 -22.27 8.04 4.04
CA VAL A 46 -22.56 9.36 4.62
C VAL A 46 -23.34 10.20 3.62
N TYR A 47 -22.88 10.31 2.38
CA TYR A 47 -23.57 11.11 1.34
C TYR A 47 -24.96 10.56 0.97
N GLN A 48 -25.14 9.24 0.92
CA GLN A 48 -26.45 8.64 0.66
C GLN A 48 -27.41 8.91 1.81
N SER A 49 -26.94 8.92 3.06
CA SER A 49 -27.80 9.13 4.24
C SER A 49 -28.44 10.52 4.29
N THR A 50 -27.85 11.50 3.60
CA THR A 50 -28.37 12.87 3.54
C THR A 50 -29.33 13.08 2.36
N ARG A 51 -29.70 12.03 1.63
CA ARG A 51 -30.52 12.12 0.41
C ARG A 51 -31.66 11.11 0.38
N PRO A 52 -32.84 11.50 -0.13
CA PRO A 52 -33.97 10.58 -0.29
C PRO A 52 -33.82 9.66 -1.52
N GLU A 53 -33.09 10.10 -2.53
CA GLU A 53 -32.87 9.37 -3.79
C GLU A 53 -31.51 8.66 -3.78
N PRO A 54 -31.38 7.50 -4.46
CA PRO A 54 -30.08 6.84 -4.64
C PRO A 54 -29.05 7.72 -5.36
N LEU A 55 -27.79 7.61 -4.97
CA LEU A 55 -26.68 8.29 -5.66
C LEU A 55 -26.58 7.79 -7.11
N ARG A 56 -26.48 8.75 -8.05
CA ARG A 56 -26.30 8.44 -9.47
C ARG A 56 -24.84 8.04 -9.75
N PRO A 57 -24.57 7.25 -10.80
CA PRO A 57 -23.21 6.79 -11.11
C PRO A 57 -22.16 7.92 -11.20
N GLY A 58 -22.51 9.06 -11.80
CA GLY A 58 -21.60 10.21 -11.89
C GLY A 58 -21.30 10.86 -10.54
N GLU A 59 -22.26 10.85 -9.61
CA GLU A 59 -22.07 11.34 -8.24
C GLU A 59 -21.16 10.39 -7.46
N ILE A 60 -21.35 9.07 -7.62
CA ILE A 60 -20.48 8.06 -7.02
C ILE A 60 -19.04 8.25 -7.50
N ALA A 61 -18.81 8.36 -8.82
CA ALA A 61 -17.48 8.54 -9.38
C ALA A 61 -16.77 9.81 -8.88
N LEU A 62 -17.51 10.92 -8.75
CA LEU A 62 -16.98 12.16 -8.20
C LEU A 62 -16.60 12.01 -6.72
N LEU A 63 -17.47 11.38 -5.92
CA LEU A 63 -17.23 11.14 -4.50
C LEU A 63 -16.03 10.20 -4.28
N VAL A 64 -15.91 9.15 -5.08
CA VAL A 64 -14.74 8.24 -5.07
C VAL A 64 -13.45 9.04 -5.30
N ASN A 65 -13.41 9.86 -6.34
CA ASN A 65 -12.23 10.64 -6.70
C ASN A 65 -11.84 11.65 -5.60
N ASN A 66 -12.83 12.34 -5.04
CA ASN A 66 -12.60 13.31 -3.97
C ASN A 66 -12.11 12.64 -2.68
N GLU A 67 -12.75 11.54 -2.26
CA GLU A 67 -12.33 10.80 -1.07
C GLU A 67 -10.91 10.24 -1.23
N LEU A 68 -10.60 9.67 -2.40
CA LEU A 68 -9.27 9.15 -2.69
C LEU A 68 -8.20 10.25 -2.60
N LYS A 69 -8.45 11.41 -3.19
CA LYS A 69 -7.52 12.55 -3.12
C LYS A 69 -7.30 13.02 -1.69
N ASN A 70 -8.35 13.10 -0.87
CA ASN A 70 -8.25 13.51 0.52
C ASN A 70 -7.44 12.49 1.34
N VAL A 71 -7.75 11.21 1.21
CA VAL A 71 -7.02 10.13 1.91
C VAL A 71 -5.55 10.13 1.50
N LEU A 72 -5.24 10.23 0.21
CA LEU A 72 -3.85 10.28 -0.26
C LEU A 72 -3.13 11.54 0.19
N TYR A 73 -3.82 12.68 0.26
CA TYR A 73 -3.25 13.91 0.79
C TYR A 73 -2.85 13.74 2.26
N ASP A 74 -3.76 13.21 3.09
CA ASP A 74 -3.51 12.98 4.51
C ASP A 74 -2.41 11.93 4.73
N LEU A 75 -2.40 10.87 3.92
CA LEU A 75 -1.35 9.83 4.00
C LEU A 75 0.04 10.36 3.63
N ASN A 76 0.11 11.32 2.71
CA ASN A 76 1.35 11.96 2.29
C ASN A 76 1.70 13.20 3.13
N ALA A 77 0.90 13.53 4.14
CA ALA A 77 1.24 14.61 5.07
C ALA A 77 2.48 14.23 5.89
N GLN A 78 3.39 15.19 6.09
CA GLN A 78 4.65 14.96 6.80
C GLN A 78 4.49 14.27 8.16
N PRO A 79 3.53 14.64 9.02
CA PRO A 79 3.36 13.97 10.31
C PRO A 79 3.02 12.48 10.18
N ASN A 80 2.26 12.10 9.14
CA ASN A 80 1.94 10.70 8.87
C ASN A 80 3.15 9.95 8.34
N ILE A 81 3.92 10.56 7.43
CA ILE A 81 5.18 9.98 6.92
C ILE A 81 6.15 9.71 8.08
N ASP A 82 6.31 10.65 9.00
CA ASP A 82 7.21 10.49 10.16
C ASP A 82 6.74 9.34 11.08
N ALA A 83 5.42 9.24 11.31
CA ALA A 83 4.84 8.15 12.09
C ALA A 83 5.04 6.78 11.42
N LEU A 84 4.82 6.69 10.11
CA LEU A 84 5.05 5.47 9.33
C LEU A 84 6.53 5.08 9.35
N ALA A 85 7.44 6.03 9.14
CA ALA A 85 8.88 5.78 9.20
C ALA A 85 9.31 5.21 10.56
N LYS A 86 8.77 5.76 11.66
CA LYS A 86 9.01 5.24 13.01
C LYS A 86 8.51 3.80 13.16
N LEU A 87 7.26 3.52 12.77
CA LEU A 87 6.67 2.19 12.88
C LEU A 87 7.42 1.16 12.03
N SER A 88 7.81 1.52 10.80
CA SER A 88 8.62 0.67 9.92
C SER A 88 9.98 0.35 10.53
N LYS A 89 10.64 1.34 11.14
CA LYS A 89 11.92 1.12 11.84
C LYS A 89 11.76 0.13 13.01
N GLU A 90 10.69 0.26 13.79
CA GLU A 90 10.40 -0.65 14.90
C GLU A 90 10.06 -2.08 14.42
N ALA A 91 9.32 -2.22 13.33
CA ALA A 91 9.01 -3.51 12.72
C ALA A 91 10.29 -4.19 12.21
N TRP A 92 11.13 -3.46 11.47
CA TRP A 92 12.41 -3.96 10.96
C TRP A 92 13.35 -4.44 12.08
N ALA A 93 13.44 -3.69 13.17
CA ALA A 93 14.23 -4.08 14.32
C ALA A 93 13.75 -5.41 14.94
N LYS A 94 12.44 -5.68 14.93
CA LYS A 94 11.89 -6.95 15.44
C LYS A 94 12.15 -8.12 14.50
N GLU A 95 12.13 -7.89 13.19
CA GLU A 95 12.46 -8.93 12.20
C GLU A 95 13.93 -9.32 12.28
N THR A 96 14.81 -8.32 12.40
CA THR A 96 16.27 -8.54 12.46
C THR A 96 16.76 -9.06 13.80
N ALA A 97 16.07 -8.75 14.91
CA ALA A 97 16.39 -9.30 16.24
C ALA A 97 15.93 -10.76 16.43
N LYS A 98 15.13 -11.30 15.52
CA LYS A 98 14.69 -12.72 15.51
C LYS A 98 15.56 -13.62 14.63
N GLN A 99 16.55 -13.05 13.93
CA GLN A 99 17.58 -13.77 13.17
C GLN A 99 18.82 -13.95 14.05
#